data_AF-A0A353GBQ6-F1
#
_entry.id   AF-A0A353GBQ6-F1
#
_cell.length_a   1.000
_cell.length_b   1.000
_cell.length_c   1.000
_cell.angle_alpha   90.00
_cell.angle_beta   90.00
_cell.angle_gamma   90.00
#
_symmetry.space_group_name_H-M   'P 1'
#
loop_
_entity.id
_entity.type
_entity.pdbx_description
1 polymer ?
#
loop_
_entity_poly.entity_id
_entity_poly.type
_entity_poly.pdbx_seq_one_letter_code
_entity_poly.pdbx_strand_id
1 'polypeptide(L)' 'MSTETLSINSLGAQGDGIANGADGPIFVPFSLPGETVAVARV' A
#
# COMPACT_ATOMS: atom_id res chain seq x y z
N MET A 1 3.11 -14.11 9.39
CA MET A 1 1.74 -13.53 9.40
C MET A 1 1.60 -12.43 10.44
N SER A 2 1.88 -11.19 10.04
CA SER A 2 1.58 -9.97 10.80
C SER A 2 0.70 -9.05 9.96
N THR A 3 -0.03 -8.14 10.61
CA THR A 3 -0.81 -7.10 9.93
C THR A 3 -0.06 -5.78 10.06
N GLU A 4 0.06 -5.05 8.95
CA GLU A 4 0.66 -3.72 8.90
C GLU A 4 -0.36 -2.73 8.35
N THR A 5 -0.45 -1.56 8.97
CA THR A 5 -1.33 -0.48 8.51
C THR A 5 -0.52 0.48 7.67
N LEU A 6 -0.94 0.68 6.42
CA LEU A 6 -0.25 1.53 5.45
C LEU A 6 -1.16 2.65 4.97
N SER A 7 -0.56 3.80 4.68
CA SER A 7 -1.23 4.90 3.98
C SER A 7 -0.83 4.90 2.52
N ILE A 8 -1.81 4.95 1.63
CA ILE A 8 -1.58 5.02 0.19
C ILE A 8 -1.25 6.46 -0.20
N ASN A 9 -0.07 6.66 -0.80
CA ASN A 9 0.47 7.97 -1.11
C ASN A 9 0.20 8.38 -2.57
N SER A 10 0.20 7.43 -3.50
CA SER A 10 0.05 7.70 -4.93
C SER A 10 -0.51 6.47 -5.67
N LEU A 11 -0.84 6.65 -6.95
CA LEU A 11 -1.14 5.55 -7.86
C LEU A 11 0.04 5.32 -8.80
N GLY A 12 0.35 4.06 -9.05
CA GLY A 12 1.25 3.63 -10.12
C GLY A 12 0.56 3.69 -11.50
N ALA A 13 1.36 3.55 -12.56
CA ALA A 13 0.88 3.65 -13.95
C ALA A 13 -0.20 2.61 -14.31
N GLN A 14 -0.25 1.46 -13.62
CA GLN A 14 -1.27 0.43 -13.82
C GLN A 14 -2.48 0.56 -12.89
N GLY A 15 -2.52 1.59 -12.04
CA GLY A 15 -3.63 1.85 -11.11
C GLY A 15 -3.49 1.21 -9.72
N ASP A 16 -2.36 0.57 -9.42
CA ASP A 16 -2.06 0.10 -8.06
C ASP A 16 -1.77 1.28 -7.12
N GLY A 17 -2.29 1.23 -5.90
CA GLY A 17 -1.89 2.15 -4.85
C GLY A 17 -0.46 1.89 -4.42
N ILE A 18 0.29 2.96 -4.14
CA ILE A 18 1.68 2.89 -3.68
C ILE A 18 1.73 3.44 -2.27
N ALA A 19 2.16 2.59 -1.33
CA ALA A 19 2.51 2.98 0.03
C ALA A 19 4.03 2.95 0.22
N ASN A 20 4.55 3.85 1.05
CA ASN A 20 5.95 3.78 1.47
C ASN A 20 6.10 2.81 2.65
N GLY A 21 6.68 1.63 2.39
CA GLY A 21 7.08 0.68 3.41
C GLY A 21 8.51 0.91 3.90
N ALA A 22 8.88 0.27 5.00
CA ALA A 22 10.24 0.37 5.56
C ALA A 22 11.33 -0.15 4.59
N ASP A 23 11.01 -1.19 3.81
CA ASP A 23 11.95 -1.82 2.87
C ASP A 23 11.82 -1.29 1.43
N GLY A 24 10.92 -0.32 1.20
CA GLY A 24 10.64 0.23 -0.12
C GLY A 24 9.14 0.35 -0.44
N PRO A 25 8.80 0.70 -1.70
CA PRO A 25 7.42 0.89 -2.11
C PRO A 25 6.64 -0.43 -2.11
N ILE A 26 5.41 -0.36 -1.61
CA ILE A 26 4.46 -1.46 -1.57
C ILE A 26 3.31 -1.14 -2.52
N PHE A 27 3.07 -2.04 -3.47
CA PHE A 27 1.99 -1.92 -4.45
C PHE A 27 0.75 -2.65 -3.92
N VAL A 28 -0.33 -1.91 -3.72
CA VAL A 28 -1.58 -2.38 -3.13
C VAL A 28 -2.71 -2.25 -4.17
N PRO A 29 -3.18 -3.37 -4.75
CA PRO A 29 -4.25 -3.32 -5.73
C PRO A 29 -5.56 -2.83 -5.09
N PHE A 30 -6.40 -2.18 -5.89
CA PHE A 30 -7.71 -1.67 -5.46
C PHE A 30 -7.66 -0.68 -4.29
N SER A 31 -6.64 0.16 -4.23
CA SER A 31 -6.51 1.19 -3.21
C SER A 31 -6.20 2.55 -3.83
N LEU A 32 -6.67 3.62 -3.19
CA LEU A 32 -6.60 4.99 -3.68
C LEU A 32 -5.77 5.89 -2.76
N PRO A 33 -5.12 6.95 -3.29
CA PRO A 33 -4.38 7.90 -2.49
C PRO A 33 -5.26 8.53 -1.39
N GLY A 34 -4.72 8.55 -0.16
CA GLY A 34 -5.43 9.02 1.03
C GLY A 34 -6.13 7.90 1.84
N GLU A 35 -6.23 6.68 1.29
CA GLU A 35 -6.73 5.54 2.06
C GLU A 35 -5.71 5.04 3.07
N THR A 36 -6.22 4.46 4.15
CA THR A 36 -5.45 3.70 5.13
C THR A 36 -5.91 2.26 5.08
N VAL A 37 -5.00 1.35 4.74
CA VAL A 37 -5.30 -0.07 4.49
C VAL A 37 -4.52 -0.96 5.46
N ALA A 38 -5.11 -2.08 5.84
CA ALA A 38 -4.44 -3.13 6.61
C ALA A 38 -3.95 -4.22 5.65
N VAL A 39 -2.64 -4.43 5.57
CA VAL A 39 -2.01 -5.46 4.73
C VAL A 39 -1.49 -6.61 5.58
N ALA A 40 -1.65 -7.84 5.09
CA ALA A 40 -1.07 -9.02 5.72
C ALA A 40 0.33 -9.31 5.16
N ARG A 41 1.31 -9.49 6.05
CA ARG A 41 2.68 -9.91 5.74
C ARG A 41 2.84 -11.38 6.12
N VAL A 42 3.19 -12.24 5.16
CA VAL A 42 3.43 -13.67 5.42
C VAL A 42 4.80 -13.92 6.00
#